data_AF-A0A316KXN0-F1
#
_entry.id   AF-A0A316KXN0-F1
#
_cell.length_a   1.000
_cell.length_b   1.000
_cell.length_c   1.000
_cell.angle_alpha   90.00
_cell.angle_beta   90.00
_cell.angle_gamma   90.00
#
_symmetry.space_group_name_H-M   'P 1'
#
loop_
_entity.id
_entity.type
_entity.pdbx_description
1 polymer ?
#
loop_
_entity_poly.entity_id
_entity_poly.type
_entity_poly.pdbx_seq_one_letter_code
_entity_poly.pdbx_strand_id
1 'polypeptide(L)'
;MPNPHVQHQVQFIDVPLHLLEGTKQEIVDYLMASHVAYRDVKIPKIEQQFLGLMKLYPNAPALGAVFNLFQKFQLEMQWHMKHEEQVLYPQAISGIKEENTHVISHEDQEPFLTEIIQLLESGRYVKNPFGRMLIDGLKRFDEDLRLHAWIEENLLML
;
A
#
# COMPACT_ATOMS: atom_id res chain seq x y z
N MET A 1 -36.94 3.62 -4.70
CA MET A 1 -36.71 3.75 -3.25
C MET A 1 -35.22 4.05 -3.06
N PRO A 2 -34.84 5.17 -2.42
CA PRO A 2 -33.44 5.51 -2.22
C PRO A 2 -32.84 4.70 -1.06
N ASN A 3 -31.63 4.18 -1.28
CA ASN A 3 -30.88 3.35 -0.33
C ASN A 3 -30.30 4.22 0.80
N PRO A 4 -30.67 4.01 2.08
CA PRO A 4 -30.13 4.79 3.18
C PRO A 4 -28.85 4.12 3.71
N HIS A 5 -27.80 4.92 3.86
CA HIS A 5 -26.55 4.60 4.59
C HIS A 5 -25.50 3.78 3.85
N VAL A 6 -24.79 4.44 2.92
CA VAL A 6 -23.33 4.25 2.86
C VAL A 6 -22.77 5.15 3.96
N GLN A 7 -22.55 4.60 5.15
CA GLN A 7 -21.76 5.27 6.18
C GLN A 7 -20.32 5.32 5.64
N HIS A 8 -19.86 6.49 5.20
CA HIS A 8 -18.43 6.73 5.06
C HIS A 8 -17.86 6.65 6.48
N GLN A 9 -17.25 5.51 6.82
CA GLN A 9 -16.40 5.42 7.99
C GLN A 9 -15.28 6.44 7.78
N VAL A 10 -15.28 7.52 8.57
CA VAL A 10 -14.12 8.39 8.68
C VAL A 10 -13.02 7.52 9.28
N GLN A 11 -12.07 7.13 8.44
CA GLN A 11 -10.92 6.36 8.87
C GLN A 11 -9.93 7.34 9.50
N PHE A 12 -9.69 7.19 10.79
CA PHE A 12 -8.67 7.98 11.48
C PHE A 12 -7.31 7.45 11.08
N ILE A 13 -6.49 8.29 10.42
CA ILE A 13 -5.10 7.98 10.10
C ILE A 13 -4.26 8.43 11.31
N ASP A 14 -3.60 7.48 11.98
CA ASP A 14 -2.77 7.76 13.16
C ASP A 14 -1.36 8.15 12.73
N VAL A 15 -1.16 9.46 12.56
CA VAL A 15 0.10 10.03 12.10
C VAL A 15 1.05 10.22 13.30
N PRO A 16 2.31 9.76 13.22
CA PRO A 16 3.27 10.02 14.29
C PRO A 16 3.40 11.52 14.59
N LEU A 17 3.06 11.95 15.81
CA LEU A 17 2.94 13.36 16.19
C LEU A 17 4.20 14.19 15.88
N HIS A 18 5.38 13.59 16.02
CA HIS A 18 6.65 14.27 15.74
C HIS A 18 6.82 14.68 14.27
N LEU A 19 6.09 14.06 13.34
CA LEU A 19 6.13 14.40 11.92
C LEU A 19 5.30 15.64 11.58
N LEU A 20 4.27 15.95 12.38
CA LEU A 20 3.39 17.11 12.12
C LEU A 20 4.11 18.45 12.24
N GLU A 21 5.15 18.49 13.07
CA GLU A 21 6.03 19.65 13.28
C GLU A 21 7.45 19.40 12.74
N GLY A 22 7.65 18.25 12.07
CA GLY A 22 8.94 17.81 11.57
C GLY A 22 9.43 18.61 10.37
N THR A 23 10.73 18.65 10.18
CA THR A 23 11.35 19.16 8.96
C THR A 23 11.03 18.24 7.78
N LYS A 24 11.09 18.77 6.55
CA LYS A 24 10.94 17.95 5.34
C LYS A 24 11.93 16.79 5.27
N GLN A 25 13.14 16.98 5.81
CA GLN A 25 14.14 15.92 5.87
C GLN A 25 13.68 14.79 6.80
N GLU A 26 13.18 15.11 8.00
CA GLU A 26 12.68 14.11 8.95
C GLU A 26 11.47 13.34 8.38
N ILE A 27 10.58 14.03 7.66
CA ILE A 27 9.44 13.39 6.99
C ILE A 27 9.92 12.45 5.87
N VAL A 28 10.85 12.89 5.02
CA VAL A 28 11.44 12.04 3.97
C VAL A 28 12.16 10.84 4.59
N ASP A 29 12.95 11.02 5.64
CA ASP A 29 13.66 9.92 6.30
C ASP A 29 12.69 8.87 6.84
N TYR A 30 11.54 9.30 7.38
CA TYR A 30 10.46 8.41 7.80
C TYR A 30 9.85 7.62 6.62
N LEU A 31 9.55 8.29 5.52
CA LEU A 31 8.99 7.65 4.32
C LEU A 31 9.98 6.67 3.68
N MET A 32 11.26 7.05 3.57
CA MET A 32 12.36 6.18 3.13
C MET A 32 12.46 4.92 3.98
N ALA A 33 12.35 5.06 5.31
CA ALA A 33 12.37 3.91 6.21
C ALA A 33 11.18 2.97 5.96
N SER A 34 10.01 3.52 5.61
CA SER A 34 8.85 2.71 5.22
C SER A 34 9.06 1.98 3.89
N HIS A 35 9.70 2.59 2.88
CA HIS A 35 10.06 1.91 1.62
C HIS A 35 10.97 0.71 1.86
N VAL A 36 11.98 0.87 2.72
CA VAL A 36 12.85 -0.22 3.15
C VAL A 36 12.02 -1.34 3.79
N ALA A 37 11.11 -1.00 4.70
CA ALA A 37 10.25 -1.98 5.34
C ALA A 37 9.30 -2.69 4.35
N TYR A 38 8.77 -1.99 3.36
CA TYR A 38 7.89 -2.55 2.33
C TYR A 38 8.66 -3.55 1.46
N ARG A 39 9.80 -3.13 0.93
CA ARG A 39 10.65 -3.91 0.04
C ARG A 39 11.25 -5.13 0.71
N ASP A 40 11.78 -4.97 1.92
CA ASP A 40 12.63 -5.99 2.54
C ASP A 40 11.85 -6.92 3.47
N VAL A 41 10.66 -6.50 3.92
CA VAL A 41 9.88 -7.23 4.94
C VAL A 41 8.44 -7.49 4.50
N LYS A 42 7.63 -6.45 4.25
CA LYS A 42 6.16 -6.61 4.11
C LYS A 42 5.79 -7.35 2.82
N ILE A 43 6.27 -6.87 1.67
CA ILE A 43 5.96 -7.49 0.37
C ILE A 43 6.48 -8.93 0.28
N PRO A 44 7.76 -9.23 0.61
CA PRO A 44 8.25 -10.62 0.57
C PRO A 44 7.47 -11.56 1.50
N LYS A 45 7.07 -11.08 2.68
CA LYS A 45 6.27 -11.88 3.62
C LYS A 45 4.89 -12.21 3.04
N ILE A 46 4.22 -11.24 2.44
CA ILE A 46 2.91 -11.44 1.79
C ILE A 46 3.04 -12.40 0.60
N GLU A 47 4.08 -12.25 -0.22
CA GLU A 47 4.38 -13.18 -1.31
C GLU A 47 4.53 -14.62 -0.80
N GLN A 48 5.33 -14.85 0.24
CA GLN A 48 5.49 -16.18 0.84
C GLN A 48 4.16 -16.74 1.38
N GLN A 49 3.30 -15.90 1.93
CA GLN A 49 1.96 -16.30 2.36
C GLN A 49 1.07 -16.67 1.17
N PHE A 50 1.13 -15.96 0.04
CA PHE A 50 0.44 -16.40 -1.18
C PHE A 50 0.92 -17.79 -1.64
N LEU A 51 2.24 -17.99 -1.73
CA LEU A 51 2.82 -19.26 -2.16
C LEU A 51 2.43 -20.42 -1.23
N GLY A 52 2.42 -20.18 0.08
CA GLY A 52 1.95 -21.16 1.06
C GLY A 52 0.47 -21.51 0.87
N LEU A 53 -0.37 -20.51 0.61
CA LEU A 53 -1.80 -20.70 0.43
C LEU A 53 -2.07 -21.47 -0.87
N MET A 54 -1.33 -21.18 -1.94
CA MET A 54 -1.41 -21.92 -3.21
C MET A 54 -1.05 -23.40 -3.04
N LYS A 55 -0.04 -23.72 -2.21
CA LYS A 55 0.30 -25.12 -1.88
C LYS A 55 -0.82 -25.84 -1.12
N LEU A 56 -1.55 -25.13 -0.25
CA LEU A 56 -2.70 -25.70 0.48
C LEU A 56 -3.93 -25.88 -0.42
N TYR A 57 -4.03 -25.11 -1.50
CA TYR A 57 -5.17 -25.11 -2.42
C TYR A 57 -4.73 -25.29 -3.89
N PRO A 58 -4.09 -26.42 -4.25
CA PRO A 58 -3.49 -26.61 -5.58
C PRO A 58 -4.51 -26.59 -6.72
N ASN A 59 -5.78 -26.92 -6.43
CA ASN A 59 -6.87 -26.96 -7.40
C ASN A 59 -7.72 -25.67 -7.40
N ALA A 60 -7.16 -24.53 -6.95
CA ALA A 60 -7.85 -23.25 -6.89
C ALA A 60 -7.22 -22.23 -7.86
N PRO A 61 -7.53 -22.31 -9.18
CA PRO A 61 -6.91 -21.44 -10.18
C PRO A 61 -7.18 -19.94 -9.94
N ALA A 62 -8.31 -19.60 -9.31
CA ALA A 62 -8.61 -18.22 -8.90
C ALA A 62 -7.55 -17.64 -7.96
N LEU A 63 -6.94 -18.45 -7.10
CA LEU A 63 -5.87 -17.97 -6.21
C LEU A 63 -4.61 -17.58 -6.98
N GLY A 64 -4.29 -18.29 -8.06
CA GLY A 64 -3.19 -17.92 -8.96
C GLY A 64 -3.46 -16.59 -9.66
N ALA A 65 -4.70 -16.32 -10.07
CA ALA A 65 -5.07 -15.03 -10.65
C ALA A 65 -4.92 -13.89 -9.63
N VAL A 66 -5.38 -14.08 -8.38
CA VAL A 66 -5.20 -13.10 -7.31
C VAL A 66 -3.71 -12.86 -7.00
N PHE A 67 -2.89 -13.92 -7.00
CA PHE A 67 -1.45 -13.78 -6.81
C PHE A 67 -0.79 -12.98 -7.95
N ASN A 68 -1.21 -13.19 -9.20
CA ASN A 68 -0.72 -12.40 -10.33
C ASN A 68 -1.09 -10.90 -10.20
N LEU A 69 -2.27 -10.58 -9.65
CA LEU A 69 -2.64 -9.20 -9.32
C LEU A 69 -1.69 -8.62 -8.27
N PHE A 70 -1.38 -9.38 -7.21
CA PHE A 70 -0.41 -8.96 -6.20
C PHE A 70 0.99 -8.72 -6.79
N GLN A 71 1.44 -9.57 -7.72
CA GLN A 71 2.74 -9.38 -8.39
C GLN A 71 2.76 -8.11 -9.25
N LYS A 72 1.66 -7.76 -9.92
CA LYS A 72 1.55 -6.48 -10.66
C LYS A 72 1.64 -5.29 -9.72
N PHE A 73 0.87 -5.32 -8.63
CA PHE A 73 0.93 -4.32 -7.58
C PHE A 73 2.36 -4.14 -7.05
N GLN A 74 3.08 -5.24 -6.81
CA GLN A 74 4.48 -5.18 -6.35
C GLN A 74 5.39 -4.45 -7.35
N LEU A 75 5.25 -4.68 -8.65
CA LEU A 75 6.06 -4.03 -9.68
C LEU A 75 5.76 -2.53 -9.76
N GLU A 76 4.49 -2.15 -9.68
CA GLU A 76 4.06 -0.75 -9.68
C GLU A 76 4.58 -0.02 -8.44
N MET A 77 4.43 -0.63 -7.26
CA MET A 77 4.95 -0.09 -6.00
C MET A 77 6.47 0.11 -6.03
N GLN A 78 7.22 -0.83 -6.61
CA GLN A 78 8.67 -0.67 -6.79
C GLN A 78 9.03 0.50 -7.69
N TRP A 79 8.25 0.73 -8.75
CA TRP A 79 8.47 1.84 -9.66
C TRP A 79 8.13 3.17 -8.98
N HIS A 80 7.02 3.22 -8.24
CA HIS A 80 6.56 4.37 -7.47
C HIS A 80 7.59 4.82 -6.43
N MET A 81 7.98 3.91 -5.53
CA MET A 81 9.00 4.18 -4.51
C MET A 81 10.29 4.68 -5.15
N LYS A 82 10.74 4.07 -6.26
CA LYS A 82 11.95 4.52 -6.95
C LYS A 82 11.81 5.95 -7.50
N HIS A 83 10.64 6.31 -8.03
CA HIS A 83 10.41 7.65 -8.54
C HIS A 83 10.43 8.68 -7.41
N GLU A 84 9.80 8.38 -6.28
CA GLU A 84 9.82 9.23 -5.09
C GLU A 84 11.22 9.45 -4.56
N GLU A 85 11.95 8.35 -4.34
CA GLU A 85 13.32 8.35 -3.81
C GLU A 85 14.28 9.17 -4.69
N GLN A 86 14.12 9.09 -6.01
CA GLN A 86 15.07 9.67 -6.97
C GLN A 86 14.70 11.07 -7.45
N VAL A 87 13.42 11.44 -7.38
CA VAL A 87 12.89 12.66 -7.98
C VAL A 87 12.12 13.48 -6.96
N LEU A 88 11.04 12.93 -6.39
CA LEU A 88 10.08 13.72 -5.62
C LEU A 88 10.65 14.13 -4.24
N TYR A 89 11.28 13.23 -3.49
CA TYR A 89 11.84 13.57 -2.18
C TYR A 89 13.00 14.58 -2.27
N PRO A 90 13.97 14.46 -3.20
CA PRO A 90 14.97 15.51 -3.41
C PRO A 90 14.36 16.88 -3.77
N GLN A 91 13.31 16.91 -4.60
CA GLN A 91 12.60 18.15 -4.94
C GLN A 91 11.86 18.73 -3.73
N ALA A 92 11.19 17.89 -2.95
CA ALA A 92 10.48 18.29 -1.74
C ALA A 92 11.44 18.97 -0.74
N ILE A 93 12.61 18.38 -0.51
CA ILE A 93 13.64 18.91 0.40
C ILE A 93 14.24 20.22 -0.13
N SER A 94 14.62 20.27 -1.41
CA SER A 94 15.27 21.45 -2.01
C SER A 94 14.31 22.63 -2.25
N GLY A 95 13.00 22.39 -2.29
CA GLY A 95 11.99 23.41 -2.57
C GLY A 95 11.90 23.82 -4.04
N ILE A 96 12.59 23.13 -4.95
CA ILE A 96 12.57 23.38 -6.38
C ILE A 96 11.51 22.47 -7.01
N LYS A 97 10.39 23.05 -7.47
CA LYS A 97 9.40 22.34 -8.29
C LYS A 97 9.81 22.45 -9.76
N GLU A 98 10.14 21.34 -10.42
CA GLU A 98 10.25 21.33 -11.88
C GLU A 98 8.84 21.34 -12.49
N GLU A 99 8.59 22.20 -13.48
CA GLU A 99 7.27 22.41 -14.11
C GLU A 99 6.70 21.19 -14.87
N ASN A 100 7.39 20.05 -14.90
CA ASN A 100 7.02 18.86 -15.68
C ASN A 100 7.04 17.55 -14.89
N THR A 101 6.91 17.58 -13.56
CA THR A 101 6.60 16.34 -12.84
C THR A 101 5.14 16.00 -13.09
N HIS A 102 4.90 15.04 -13.98
CA HIS A 102 3.62 14.36 -14.06
C HIS A 102 3.42 13.67 -12.70
N VAL A 103 2.74 14.35 -11.77
CA VAL A 103 2.36 13.79 -10.47
C VAL A 103 1.46 12.61 -10.80
N ILE A 104 1.97 11.40 -10.63
CA ILE A 104 1.13 10.22 -10.70
C ILE A 104 0.36 10.23 -9.40
N SER A 105 -0.92 10.54 -9.48
CA SER A 105 -1.80 10.59 -8.32
C SER A 105 -1.78 9.24 -7.60
N HIS A 106 -1.62 9.25 -6.27
CA HIS A 106 -1.74 8.04 -5.47
C HIS A 106 -3.12 7.37 -5.67
N GLU A 107 -4.16 8.12 -6.04
CA GLU A 107 -5.50 7.60 -6.40
C GLU A 107 -5.47 6.58 -7.55
N ASP A 108 -4.48 6.65 -8.46
CA ASP A 108 -4.37 5.71 -9.59
C ASP A 108 -3.65 4.39 -9.20
N GLN A 109 -2.99 4.33 -8.03
CA GLN A 109 -2.19 3.17 -7.57
C GLN A 109 -2.82 2.41 -6.39
N GLU A 110 -3.73 3.05 -5.63
CA GLU A 110 -4.46 2.42 -4.53
C GLU A 110 -5.46 1.27 -4.89
N PRO A 111 -6.02 1.12 -6.11
CA PRO A 111 -7.14 0.19 -6.30
C PRO A 111 -6.78 -1.30 -6.21
N PHE A 112 -5.51 -1.69 -6.30
CA PHE A 112 -5.14 -3.11 -6.42
C PHE A 112 -5.22 -3.90 -5.10
N LEU A 113 -4.79 -3.31 -3.98
CA LEU A 113 -4.71 -4.03 -2.70
C LEU A 113 -6.09 -4.30 -2.10
N THR A 114 -6.98 -3.30 -2.14
CA THR A 114 -8.36 -3.45 -1.70
C THR A 114 -9.11 -4.50 -2.52
N GLU A 115 -8.92 -4.52 -3.85
CA GLU A 115 -9.50 -5.56 -4.71
C GLU A 115 -8.98 -6.96 -4.38
N ILE A 116 -7.65 -7.11 -4.21
CA ILE A 116 -7.03 -8.38 -3.79
C ILE A 116 -7.62 -8.88 -2.47
N ILE A 117 -7.77 -7.99 -1.48
CA ILE A 117 -8.36 -8.32 -0.18
C ILE A 117 -9.80 -8.83 -0.37
N GLN A 118 -10.64 -8.10 -1.12
CA GLN A 118 -12.03 -8.49 -1.38
C GLN A 118 -12.14 -9.84 -2.11
N LEU A 119 -11.26 -10.10 -3.09
CA LEU A 119 -11.21 -11.37 -3.81
C LEU A 119 -10.83 -12.54 -2.88
N LEU A 120 -9.91 -12.33 -1.94
CA LEU A 120 -9.56 -13.36 -0.94
C LEU A 120 -10.68 -13.57 0.08
N GLU A 121 -11.35 -12.50 0.50
CA GLU A 121 -12.43 -12.53 1.48
C GLU A 121 -13.71 -13.19 0.97
N SER A 122 -14.04 -12.97 -0.31
CA SER A 122 -15.15 -13.66 -0.98
C SER A 122 -14.88 -15.15 -1.22
N GLY A 123 -13.62 -15.57 -1.11
CA GLY A 123 -13.18 -16.96 -1.27
C GLY A 123 -13.34 -17.83 -0.02
N ARG A 124 -13.12 -19.14 -0.19
CA ARG A 124 -13.12 -20.11 0.93
C ARG A 124 -11.93 -19.96 1.90
N TYR A 125 -10.98 -19.07 1.59
CA TYR A 125 -9.71 -18.93 2.30
C TYR A 125 -9.87 -18.33 3.70
N VAL A 126 -10.91 -17.50 3.92
CA VAL A 126 -11.23 -16.89 5.23
C VAL A 126 -11.48 -17.92 6.33
N LYS A 127 -11.94 -19.12 5.98
CA LYS A 127 -12.18 -20.18 6.95
C LYS A 127 -10.87 -20.83 7.44
N ASN A 128 -9.80 -20.72 6.66
CA ASN A 128 -8.49 -21.28 6.97
C ASN A 128 -7.63 -20.27 7.78
N PRO A 129 -7.00 -20.67 8.90
CA PRO A 129 -6.16 -19.77 9.70
C PRO A 129 -5.02 -19.12 8.91
N PHE A 130 -4.40 -19.86 7.99
CA PHE A 130 -3.33 -19.36 7.14
C PHE A 130 -3.86 -18.34 6.11
N GLY A 131 -5.04 -18.60 5.56
CA GLY A 131 -5.73 -17.64 4.68
C GLY A 131 -6.09 -16.34 5.40
N ARG A 132 -6.59 -16.42 6.65
CA ARG A 132 -6.83 -15.23 7.48
C ARG A 132 -5.55 -14.44 7.75
N MET A 133 -4.46 -15.13 8.07
CA MET A 133 -3.17 -14.47 8.32
C MET A 133 -2.68 -13.67 7.10
N LEU A 134 -2.87 -14.19 5.88
CA LEU A 134 -2.58 -13.46 4.64
C LEU A 134 -3.49 -12.23 4.51
N ILE A 135 -4.80 -12.39 4.66
CA ILE A 135 -5.79 -11.30 4.54
C ILE A 135 -5.50 -10.20 5.56
N ASP A 136 -5.25 -10.56 6.82
CA ASP A 136 -4.89 -9.60 7.86
C ASP A 136 -3.55 -8.91 7.58
N GLY A 137 -2.61 -9.62 6.94
CA GLY A 137 -1.34 -9.05 6.49
C GLY A 137 -1.54 -7.99 5.41
N LEU A 138 -2.37 -8.29 4.42
CA LEU A 138 -2.73 -7.36 3.35
C LEU A 138 -3.47 -6.14 3.89
N LYS A 139 -4.43 -6.31 4.81
CA LYS A 139 -5.17 -5.20 5.42
C LYS A 139 -4.27 -4.23 6.19
N ARG A 140 -3.37 -4.77 7.03
CA ARG A 140 -2.40 -3.92 7.73
C ARG A 140 -1.50 -3.17 6.75
N PHE A 141 -1.07 -3.86 5.69
CA PHE A 141 -0.23 -3.22 4.69
C PHE A 141 -0.99 -2.12 3.92
N ASP A 142 -2.25 -2.33 3.59
CA ASP A 142 -3.14 -1.33 2.99
C ASP A 142 -3.30 -0.11 3.91
N GLU A 143 -3.46 -0.31 5.23
CA GLU A 143 -3.47 0.78 6.22
C GLU A 143 -2.13 1.55 6.26
N ASP A 144 -1.00 0.83 6.19
CA ASP A 144 0.33 1.44 6.16
C ASP A 144 0.51 2.33 4.92
N LEU A 145 0.01 1.89 3.76
CA LEU A 145 0.10 2.65 2.51
C LEU A 145 -0.78 3.89 2.54
N ARG A 146 -1.99 3.80 3.10
CA ARG A 146 -2.87 4.97 3.28
C ARG A 146 -2.23 6.02 4.18
N LEU A 147 -1.57 5.59 5.26
CA LEU A 147 -0.80 6.51 6.11
C LEU A 147 0.37 7.13 5.35
N HIS A 148 1.09 6.32 4.56
CA HIS A 148 2.22 6.77 3.76
C HIS A 148 1.79 7.86 2.75
N ALA A 149 0.81 7.57 1.91
CA ALA A 149 0.26 8.50 0.94
C ALA A 149 -0.29 9.76 1.62
N TRP A 150 -0.98 9.63 2.75
CA TRP A 150 -1.47 10.79 3.50
C TRP A 150 -0.32 11.71 3.93
N ILE A 151 0.80 11.15 4.41
CA ILE A 151 1.97 11.95 4.80
C ILE A 151 2.57 12.69 3.60
N GLU A 152 2.66 12.02 2.45
CA GLU A 152 3.18 12.62 1.21
C GLU A 152 2.31 13.79 0.75
N GLU A 153 1.00 13.57 0.65
CA GLU A 153 0.04 14.57 0.18
C GLU A 153 -0.09 15.76 1.15
N ASN A 154 -0.10 15.50 2.46
CA ASN A 154 -0.44 16.51 3.46
C ASN A 154 0.76 17.19 4.10
N LEU A 155 1.91 16.51 4.21
CA LEU A 155 3.11 17.04 4.84
C LEU A 155 4.20 17.42 3.82
N LEU A 156 4.32 16.68 2.70
CA LEU A 156 5.28 17.02 1.62
C LEU A 156 4.64 17.75 0.44
N MET A 157 3.31 17.72 0.31
CA MET A 157 2.56 18.29 -0.81
C MET A 157 2.98 17.67 -2.16
N LEU A 158 3.17 16.35 -2.14
CA LEU A 158 3.46 15.52 -3.31
C LEU A 158 2.17 14.98 -3.93
#